data_AF-A0A9X5UIE5-F1
#
_entry.id   AF-A0A9X5UIE5-F1
#
_cell.length_a   1.000
_cell.length_b   1.000
_cell.length_c   1.000
_cell.angle_alpha   90.00
_cell.angle_beta   90.00
_cell.angle_gamma   90.00
#
_symmetry.space_group_name_H-M   'P 1'
#
loop_
_entity.id
_entity.type
_entity.pdbx_description
1 polymer ?
#
loop_
_entity_poly.entity_id
_entity_poly.type
_entity_poly.pdbx_seq_one_letter_code
_entity_poly.pdbx_strand_id
1 'polypeptide(L)'
;MSSPRDRPDGYALRVAVPAGWWELQRLPGDYIPNSFAATLVIDHDGSPTRVWATSAASVSSLEETLGWICPADTRNVLLAAPATLPPRITESLDGDVPMTASHRPTRTSIVEPTGKPPTTYGRLLNTETPDRVYRDGPLHILLHTGRSHDGPVIAYRISETLPDQLPTLMFCSARHLAPGEEVDADEEIRTVVRHVLKAPSTGEATPRQVAFLARHTARLAGLAAGPPAHPYPPGTRVVVHPDIPPLRATGTILATLDDNTGYLWRPDAADLPGHPWAAHPTWALPVRREATHATLDPPDTDLSVPQPGDGTNPYQPDILATGSLVTTIDDPRFTTATVLRAFDGDKHGLRYQVQPHDAPLPPQLLPADDLIPLRPAVWPTVEALVRARLAGELPPMLGEALVTPHEVGLVVDRDLDGSGIVVAAPTPWTTCPLLAPDDRLTTLAASADHAPPRHPIPTDSPATAATIHHAGDTVHIHDPIHGHLAVRADLYIRALRQPPAALADLLAHRPWIPTHPDQPHAVTAALAAQHTPAELPTAAADHEASPVEPETAIPDQPTSATTTATDGNITPEAPGPDLPAGPDW
;
A
#
# COMPACT_ATOMS: atom_id res chain seq x y z
N MET A 1 24.51 24.99 -8.86
CA MET A 1 25.28 23.94 -8.17
C MET A 1 26.60 24.52 -7.72
N SER A 2 26.77 24.73 -6.42
CA SER A 2 28.01 25.27 -5.86
C SER A 2 28.94 24.13 -5.45
N SER A 3 30.25 24.30 -5.62
CA SER A 3 31.25 23.30 -5.23
C SER A 3 31.17 22.93 -3.74
N PRO A 4 31.56 21.70 -3.36
CA PRO A 4 31.65 21.30 -1.96
C PRO A 4 32.75 22.14 -1.29
N ARG A 5 32.33 23.16 -0.52
CA ARG A 5 33.22 23.85 0.43
C ARG A 5 33.58 22.87 1.54
N ASP A 6 34.79 22.99 2.07
CA ASP A 6 35.28 22.25 3.22
C ASP A 6 34.22 22.20 4.32
N ARG A 7 33.75 20.98 4.67
CA ARG A 7 32.74 20.78 5.71
C ARG A 7 33.39 20.99 7.08
N PRO A 8 32.94 21.96 7.90
CA PRO A 8 33.39 22.05 9.27
C PRO A 8 32.72 20.96 10.12
N ASP A 9 33.57 20.11 10.70
CA ASP A 9 33.45 19.32 11.93
C ASP A 9 32.07 19.15 12.63
N GLY A 10 31.69 17.89 12.88
CA GLY A 10 30.82 17.56 14.02
C GLY A 10 29.90 16.33 13.87
N TYR A 11 29.27 16.15 12.71
CA TYR A 11 28.20 15.17 12.52
C TYR A 11 28.65 13.88 11.82
N ALA A 12 27.96 12.78 12.12
CA ALA A 12 28.20 11.48 11.49
C ALA A 12 27.35 11.29 10.22
N LEU A 13 26.13 11.83 10.24
CA LEU A 13 25.08 11.60 9.25
C LEU A 13 24.26 12.88 9.11
N ARG A 14 23.93 13.24 7.86
CA ARG A 14 22.97 14.32 7.56
C ARG A 14 21.81 13.77 6.74
N VAL A 15 20.58 14.16 7.07
CA VAL A 15 19.35 13.75 6.37
C VAL A 15 18.57 15.00 6.01
N ALA A 16 18.45 15.30 4.72
CA ALA A 16 17.64 16.41 4.24
C ALA A 16 16.15 16.19 4.56
N VAL A 17 15.42 17.28 4.79
CA VAL A 17 13.96 17.32 4.99
C VAL A 17 13.40 18.58 4.31
N PRO A 18 12.10 18.68 4.02
CA PRO A 18 11.57 19.83 3.27
C PRO A 18 11.92 21.22 3.83
N ALA A 19 12.08 21.38 5.14
CA ALA A 19 12.49 22.65 5.77
C ALA A 19 13.99 22.79 6.07
N GLY A 20 14.84 21.81 5.74
CA GLY A 20 16.26 21.85 6.09
C GLY A 20 16.92 20.47 6.18
N TRP A 21 17.55 20.14 7.30
CA TRP A 21 18.14 18.83 7.55
C TRP A 21 18.29 18.46 9.02
N TRP A 22 18.34 17.16 9.29
CA TRP A 22 18.82 16.60 10.54
C TRP A 22 20.33 16.36 10.50
N GLU A 23 21.01 16.73 11.57
CA GLU A 23 22.40 16.34 11.88
C GLU A 23 22.34 15.28 12.99
N LEU A 24 22.86 14.07 12.73
CA LEU A 24 22.92 12.98 13.71
C LEU A 24 24.38 12.67 14.05
N GLN A 25 24.64 12.45 15.34
CA GLN A 25 25.97 12.18 15.88
C GLN A 25 25.94 11.28 17.11
N ARG A 26 27.06 10.62 17.38
CA ARG A 26 27.33 9.89 18.62
C ARG A 26 27.91 10.85 19.65
N LEU A 27 27.47 10.77 20.89
CA LEU A 27 27.93 11.64 21.98
C LEU A 27 29.05 10.98 22.81
N PRO A 28 29.93 11.77 23.46
CA PRO A 28 30.88 11.26 24.44
C PRO A 28 30.13 10.71 25.67
N GLY A 29 30.47 9.49 26.06
CA GLY A 29 29.79 8.76 27.14
C GLY A 29 30.37 9.05 28.51
N ASP A 30 30.16 10.26 29.04
CA ASP A 30 30.66 10.63 30.38
C ASP A 30 29.88 9.94 31.53
N TYR A 31 28.65 9.47 31.26
CA TYR A 31 27.83 8.71 32.22
C TYR A 31 26.99 7.58 31.60
N ILE A 32 26.62 7.69 30.32
CA ILE A 32 25.95 6.62 29.56
C ILE A 32 26.82 6.33 28.34
N PRO A 33 27.43 5.13 28.23
CA PRO A 33 28.21 4.78 27.04
C PRO A 33 27.30 4.70 25.82
N ASN A 34 27.72 5.32 24.71
CA ASN A 34 27.02 5.31 23.42
C ASN A 34 25.64 5.97 23.41
N SER A 35 25.51 7.17 23.97
CA SER A 35 24.36 8.04 23.66
C SER A 35 24.48 8.67 22.26
N PHE A 36 23.35 9.06 21.68
CA PHE A 36 23.24 9.65 20.35
C PHE A 36 22.42 10.94 20.42
N ALA A 37 22.70 11.88 19.52
CA ALA A 37 21.94 13.12 19.37
C ALA A 37 21.44 13.29 17.93
N ALA A 38 20.33 14.00 17.81
CA ALA A 38 19.81 14.54 16.55
C ALA A 38 19.51 16.03 16.73
N THR A 39 19.92 16.85 15.78
CA THR A 39 19.68 18.30 15.75
C THR A 39 19.01 18.68 14.43
N LEU A 40 17.89 19.40 14.48
CA LEU A 40 17.25 19.97 13.30
C LEU A 40 17.89 21.32 12.98
N VAL A 41 18.33 21.46 11.74
CA VAL A 41 18.82 22.70 11.15
C VAL A 41 17.82 23.13 10.08
N ILE A 42 17.27 24.33 10.22
CA ILE A 42 16.45 24.98 9.20
C ILE A 42 17.34 25.98 8.46
N ASP A 43 17.21 26.02 7.13
CA ASP A 43 17.89 27.01 6.29
C ASP A 43 16.88 28.06 5.83
N HIS A 44 16.99 29.27 6.39
CA HIS A 44 16.18 30.42 5.98
C HIS A 44 17.09 31.43 5.29
N ASP A 45 16.84 31.70 4.01
CA ASP A 45 17.60 32.62 3.16
C ASP A 45 19.13 32.40 3.15
N GLY A 46 19.58 31.14 3.28
CA GLY A 46 21.00 30.77 3.29
C GLY A 46 21.68 30.88 4.66
N SER A 47 20.90 31.10 5.72
CA SER A 47 21.36 31.14 7.12
C SER A 47 20.90 29.88 7.86
N PRO A 48 21.78 28.88 8.07
CA PRO A 48 21.43 27.65 8.77
C PRO A 48 21.32 27.86 10.28
N THR A 49 20.12 27.75 10.83
CA THR A 49 19.81 27.90 12.25
C THR A 49 19.49 26.56 12.88
N ARG A 50 20.11 26.25 14.03
CA ARG A 50 19.79 25.08 14.87
C ARG A 50 18.58 25.41 15.73
N VAL A 51 17.45 24.79 15.39
CA VAL A 51 16.10 25.11 15.90
C VAL A 51 15.53 24.10 16.90
N TRP A 52 16.12 22.90 16.99
CA TRP A 52 15.69 21.84 17.90
C TRP A 52 16.79 20.79 18.03
N ALA A 53 16.92 20.15 19.20
CA ALA A 53 17.73 18.94 19.32
C ALA A 53 17.18 18.00 20.41
N THR A 54 17.53 16.72 20.28
CA THR A 54 17.30 15.69 21.31
C THR A 54 18.51 14.79 21.44
N SER A 55 18.54 14.01 22.51
CA SER A 55 19.52 12.95 22.74
C SER A 55 18.89 11.75 23.41
N ALA A 56 19.35 10.55 23.06
CA ALA A 56 18.86 9.29 23.64
C ALA A 56 20.02 8.31 23.92
N ALA A 57 19.77 7.35 24.81
CA ALA A 57 20.76 6.34 25.22
C ALA A 57 20.99 5.23 24.17
N SER A 58 20.17 5.16 23.12
CA SER A 58 20.30 4.18 22.03
C SER A 58 19.79 4.77 20.71
N VAL A 59 20.17 4.18 19.58
CA VAL A 59 19.61 4.57 18.27
C VAL A 59 18.12 4.26 18.21
N SER A 60 17.64 3.13 18.76
CA SER A 60 16.22 2.80 18.81
C SER A 60 15.39 3.84 19.57
N SER A 61 15.88 4.31 20.72
CA SER A 61 15.24 5.37 21.50
C SER A 61 15.29 6.73 20.78
N LEU A 62 16.33 6.98 19.97
CA LEU A 62 16.42 8.18 19.13
C LEU A 62 15.43 8.11 17.96
N GLU A 63 15.35 6.99 17.25
CA GLU A 63 14.35 6.71 16.20
C GLU A 63 12.94 6.88 16.73
N GLU A 64 12.64 6.28 17.89
CA GLU A 64 11.35 6.45 18.55
C GLU A 64 11.09 7.93 18.81
N THR A 65 11.99 8.64 19.49
CA THR A 65 11.86 10.09 19.77
C THR A 65 11.58 10.90 18.50
N LEU A 66 12.30 10.62 17.41
CA LEU A 66 12.17 11.33 16.13
C LEU A 66 10.89 10.97 15.34
N GLY A 67 10.25 9.84 15.61
CA GLY A 67 9.07 9.38 14.88
C GLY A 67 9.37 8.88 13.45
N TRP A 68 10.64 8.69 13.12
CA TRP A 68 11.10 8.16 11.83
C TRP A 68 12.32 7.23 12.00
N ILE A 69 12.49 6.35 11.02
CA ILE A 69 13.42 5.22 11.05
C ILE A 69 14.84 5.67 10.71
N CYS A 70 15.86 5.20 11.42
CA CYS A 70 17.25 5.30 10.97
C CYS A 70 17.59 3.98 10.25
N PRO A 71 17.68 3.97 8.91
CA PRO A 71 17.98 2.74 8.16
C PRO A 71 19.21 2.02 8.69
N ALA A 72 19.23 0.68 8.61
CA ALA A 72 20.34 -0.15 9.10
C ALA A 72 21.73 0.37 8.64
N ASP A 73 21.83 0.80 7.38
CA ASP A 73 23.10 1.22 6.79
C ASP A 73 23.60 2.59 7.30
N THR A 74 22.69 3.48 7.71
CA THR A 74 23.01 4.76 8.36
C THR A 74 23.20 4.62 9.87
N ARG A 75 22.46 3.70 10.50
CA ARG A 75 22.67 3.27 11.90
C ARG A 75 24.10 2.74 12.07
N ASN A 76 24.59 1.90 11.15
CA ASN A 76 25.97 1.40 11.19
C ASN A 76 27.02 2.52 11.10
N VAL A 77 26.80 3.53 10.24
CA VAL A 77 27.67 4.71 10.15
C VAL A 77 27.65 5.52 11.46
N LEU A 78 26.46 5.73 12.04
CA LEU A 78 26.30 6.45 13.30
C LEU A 78 26.93 5.74 14.51
N LEU A 79 26.88 4.40 14.55
CA LEU A 79 27.53 3.57 15.57
C LEU A 79 29.06 3.60 15.46
N ALA A 80 29.59 3.56 14.24
CA ALA A 80 31.02 3.57 13.96
C ALA A 80 31.66 4.97 14.08
N ALA A 81 30.86 6.04 14.07
CA ALA A 81 31.34 7.41 14.11
C ALA A 81 32.11 7.75 15.41
N PRO A 82 33.06 8.69 15.35
CA PRO A 82 33.68 9.25 16.54
C PRO A 82 32.64 9.99 17.39
N ALA A 83 32.84 9.96 18.71
CA ALA A 83 31.99 10.68 19.65
C ALA A 83 32.30 12.18 19.62
N THR A 84 31.30 13.02 19.42
CA THR A 84 31.41 14.49 19.33
C THR A 84 30.41 15.16 20.27
N LEU A 85 30.80 16.31 20.84
CA LEU A 85 29.89 17.11 21.68
C LEU A 85 28.75 17.69 20.82
N PRO A 86 27.52 17.79 21.36
CA PRO A 86 26.40 18.33 20.61
C PRO A 86 26.62 19.84 20.35
N PRO A 87 26.30 20.34 19.15
CA PRO A 87 26.37 21.77 18.88
C PRO A 87 25.33 22.52 19.75
N ARG A 88 25.62 23.77 20.10
CA ARG A 88 24.66 24.59 20.85
C ARG A 88 23.45 24.94 19.96
N ILE A 89 22.26 24.69 20.48
CA ILE A 89 21.01 25.21 19.95
C ILE A 89 21.04 26.75 20.11
N THR A 90 20.59 27.48 19.08
CA THR A 90 20.55 28.96 19.11
C THR A 90 19.13 29.46 19.38
N GLU A 91 18.14 28.77 18.81
CA GLU A 91 16.71 29.04 18.97
C GLU A 91 16.00 27.70 19.18
N SER A 92 14.93 27.65 19.96
CA SER A 92 14.16 26.41 20.17
C SER A 92 12.75 26.57 19.65
N LEU A 93 12.32 25.68 18.77
CA LEU A 93 10.93 25.49 18.43
C LEU A 93 10.21 24.71 19.54
N ASP A 94 9.00 25.14 19.87
CA ASP A 94 8.12 24.45 20.81
C ASP A 94 7.31 23.33 20.14
N GLY A 95 6.86 22.36 20.94
CA GLY A 95 5.98 21.27 20.50
C GLY A 95 6.70 20.04 19.94
N ASP A 96 5.92 19.15 19.31
CA ASP A 96 6.41 17.88 18.76
C ASP A 96 7.00 18.09 17.34
N VAL A 97 8.07 18.88 17.28
CA VAL A 97 8.76 19.30 16.05
C VAL A 97 9.07 18.12 15.10
N PRO A 98 9.58 16.95 15.55
CA PRO A 98 9.88 15.82 14.69
C PRO A 98 8.67 15.19 13.99
N MET A 99 7.46 15.40 14.52
CA MET A 99 6.23 14.85 13.93
C MET A 99 5.65 15.71 12.80
N THR A 100 6.15 16.94 12.64
CA THR A 100 5.71 17.86 11.57
C THR A 100 6.25 17.40 10.21
N ALA A 101 5.38 17.28 9.20
CA ALA A 101 5.76 16.73 7.89
C ALA A 101 6.95 17.44 7.22
N SER A 102 7.09 18.77 7.37
CA SER A 102 8.21 19.55 6.85
C SER A 102 9.56 19.23 7.49
N HIS A 103 9.56 18.64 8.70
CA HIS A 103 10.73 18.26 9.46
C HIS A 103 11.02 16.76 9.39
N ARG A 104 10.29 15.99 8.58
CA ARG A 104 10.48 14.54 8.43
C ARG A 104 11.16 14.20 7.11
N PRO A 105 11.96 13.11 7.06
CA PRO A 105 12.45 12.58 5.80
C PRO A 105 11.28 12.16 4.90
N THR A 106 11.41 12.44 3.61
CA THR A 106 10.58 11.95 2.50
C THR A 106 11.30 10.81 1.77
N ARG A 107 10.62 10.08 0.87
CA ARG A 107 11.27 9.06 0.01
C ARG A 107 12.46 9.63 -0.77
N THR A 108 12.33 10.87 -1.24
CA THR A 108 13.32 11.64 -2.02
C THR A 108 14.37 12.38 -1.18
N SER A 109 14.28 12.34 0.14
CA SER A 109 15.23 13.04 1.01
C SER A 109 16.65 12.52 0.85
N ILE A 110 17.59 13.42 0.57
CA ILE A 110 19.00 13.06 0.42
C ILE A 110 19.61 12.79 1.79
N VAL A 111 20.25 11.64 1.90
CA VAL A 111 21.04 11.21 3.05
C VAL A 111 22.51 11.29 2.68
N GLU A 112 23.30 11.93 3.53
CA GLU A 112 24.75 12.11 3.39
C GLU A 112 25.45 11.43 4.58
N PRO A 113 25.76 10.12 4.51
CA PRO A 113 26.55 9.44 5.53
C PRO A 113 28.04 9.81 5.37
N THR A 114 28.74 10.04 6.47
CA THR A 114 30.19 10.34 6.41
C THR A 114 30.97 9.16 5.82
N GLY A 115 31.77 9.43 4.79
CA GLY A 115 32.59 8.42 4.12
C GLY A 115 31.87 7.56 3.06
N LYS A 116 30.57 7.78 2.82
CA LYS A 116 29.78 7.11 1.77
C LYS A 116 29.27 8.14 0.74
N PRO A 117 28.96 7.74 -0.51
CA PRO A 117 28.25 8.61 -1.45
C PRO A 117 26.84 8.95 -0.92
N PRO A 118 26.29 10.14 -1.22
CA PRO A 118 24.90 10.46 -0.92
C PRO A 118 23.93 9.52 -1.63
N THR A 119 22.81 9.21 -0.98
CA THR A 119 21.74 8.36 -1.52
C THR A 119 20.38 8.86 -1.00
N THR A 120 19.27 8.39 -1.57
CA THR A 120 17.93 8.73 -1.07
C THR A 120 17.56 7.90 0.16
N TYR A 121 16.79 8.50 1.06
CA TYR A 121 16.23 7.85 2.23
C TYR A 121 15.28 6.70 1.84
N GLY A 122 14.53 6.82 0.74
CA GLY A 122 13.72 5.75 0.17
C GLY A 122 14.53 4.50 -0.19
N ARG A 123 15.67 4.65 -0.89
CA ARG A 123 16.55 3.51 -1.22
C ARG A 123 17.13 2.85 0.02
N LEU A 124 17.53 3.64 1.02
CA LEU A 124 18.04 3.11 2.28
C LEU A 124 17.00 2.29 3.05
N LEU A 125 15.73 2.73 3.07
CA LEU A 125 14.63 1.93 3.62
C LEU A 125 14.36 0.67 2.79
N ASN A 126 14.43 0.73 1.46
CA ASN A 126 14.21 -0.46 0.62
C ASN A 126 15.31 -1.52 0.79
N THR A 127 16.56 -1.11 1.06
CA THR A 127 17.66 -2.05 1.37
C THR A 127 17.57 -2.69 2.76
N GLU A 128 16.63 -2.26 3.61
CA GLU A 128 16.45 -2.84 4.93
C GLU A 128 15.50 -4.05 4.85
N THR A 129 16.00 -5.23 5.21
CA THR A 129 15.25 -6.50 5.17
C THR A 129 14.93 -6.97 6.60
N PRO A 130 13.72 -6.70 7.14
CA PRO A 130 13.29 -7.26 8.41
C PRO A 130 13.10 -8.78 8.30
N ASP A 131 13.53 -9.53 9.30
CA ASP A 131 13.29 -10.98 9.42
C ASP A 131 11.78 -11.29 9.47
N ARG A 132 10.99 -10.37 10.03
CA ARG A 132 9.53 -10.48 10.09
C ARG A 132 8.84 -9.15 9.83
N VAL A 133 7.78 -9.19 9.04
CA VAL A 133 6.89 -8.06 8.76
C VAL A 133 5.44 -8.50 8.98
N TYR A 134 4.71 -7.78 9.83
CA TYR A 134 3.26 -7.85 9.97
C TYR A 134 2.63 -6.54 9.53
N ARG A 135 1.50 -6.61 8.81
CA ARG A 135 0.73 -5.46 8.32
C ARG A 135 -0.76 -5.69 8.52
N ASP A 136 -1.45 -4.73 9.11
CA ASP A 136 -2.91 -4.69 9.27
C ASP A 136 -3.42 -3.26 9.06
N GLY A 137 -3.85 -2.96 7.83
CA GLY A 137 -4.14 -1.61 7.38
C GLY A 137 -2.93 -0.68 7.62
N PRO A 138 -3.08 0.44 8.35
CA PRO A 138 -1.97 1.35 8.62
C PRO A 138 -0.97 0.83 9.66
N LEU A 139 -1.29 -0.23 10.41
CA LEU A 139 -0.42 -0.77 11.45
C LEU A 139 0.64 -1.69 10.85
N HIS A 140 1.91 -1.30 10.93
CA HIS A 140 3.05 -2.14 10.57
C HIS A 140 3.88 -2.51 11.82
N ILE A 141 4.29 -3.77 11.92
CA ILE A 141 5.25 -4.25 12.92
C ILE A 141 6.39 -4.94 12.17
N LEU A 142 7.62 -4.46 12.39
CA LEU A 142 8.85 -5.03 11.84
C LEU A 142 9.66 -5.64 12.98
N LEU A 143 10.13 -6.87 12.83
CA LEU A 143 11.10 -7.49 13.72
C LEU A 143 12.43 -7.70 12.98
N HIS A 144 13.52 -7.42 13.68
CA HIS A 144 14.89 -7.65 13.23
C HIS A 144 15.60 -8.52 14.26
N THR A 145 16.10 -9.69 13.85
CA THR A 145 16.96 -10.51 14.70
C THR A 145 18.37 -9.92 14.72
N GLY A 146 19.07 -10.04 15.85
CA GLY A 146 20.38 -9.46 16.01
C GLY A 146 21.16 -10.01 17.18
N ARG A 147 22.38 -9.49 17.35
CA ARG A 147 23.24 -9.79 18.51
C ARG A 147 23.64 -8.48 19.18
N SER A 148 23.35 -8.38 20.47
CA SER A 148 23.88 -7.36 21.36
C SER A 148 25.14 -7.86 22.06
N HIS A 149 25.73 -7.05 22.95
CA HIS A 149 26.81 -7.51 23.82
C HIS A 149 26.35 -8.59 24.80
N ASP A 150 25.10 -8.51 25.26
CA ASP A 150 24.54 -9.38 26.30
C ASP A 150 23.83 -10.63 25.74
N GLY A 151 23.81 -10.82 24.42
CA GLY A 151 23.25 -12.00 23.77
C GLY A 151 22.40 -11.71 22.53
N PRO A 152 21.66 -12.73 22.02
CA PRO A 152 20.72 -12.54 20.93
C PRO A 152 19.57 -11.61 21.34
N VAL A 153 19.15 -10.76 20.41
CA VAL A 153 18.07 -9.78 20.59
C VAL A 153 17.10 -9.79 19.42
N ILE A 154 15.85 -9.43 19.71
CA ILE A 154 14.87 -9.06 18.69
C ILE A 154 14.61 -7.57 18.85
N ALA A 155 15.11 -6.78 17.91
CA ALA A 155 14.73 -5.38 17.78
C ALA A 155 13.39 -5.29 17.05
N TYR A 156 12.50 -4.43 17.51
CA TYR A 156 11.20 -4.23 16.88
C TYR A 156 10.93 -2.76 16.58
N ARG A 157 10.11 -2.53 15.57
CA ARG A 157 9.56 -1.22 15.20
C ARG A 157 8.06 -1.37 14.98
N ILE A 158 7.26 -0.56 15.67
CA ILE A 158 5.82 -0.43 15.41
C ILE A 158 5.57 0.95 14.82
N SER A 159 4.97 1.01 13.64
CA SER A 159 4.70 2.27 12.92
C SER A 159 3.29 2.34 12.37
N GLU A 160 2.77 3.56 12.29
CA GLU A 160 1.53 3.90 11.60
C GLU A 160 1.87 4.48 10.22
N THR A 161 1.42 3.81 9.14
CA THR A 161 1.62 4.25 7.76
C THR A 161 0.28 4.74 7.22
N LEU A 162 0.20 6.03 6.90
CA LEU A 162 -0.96 6.62 6.23
C LEU A 162 -0.72 6.66 4.71
N PRO A 163 -1.78 6.74 3.87
CA PRO A 163 -1.63 6.97 2.43
C PRO A 163 -0.70 8.14 2.15
N ASP A 164 0.14 7.98 1.13
CA ASP A 164 1.08 8.99 0.62
C ASP A 164 2.12 9.51 1.64
N GLN A 165 2.24 8.85 2.80
CA GLN A 165 3.19 9.20 3.86
C GLN A 165 4.15 8.05 4.17
N LEU A 166 5.39 8.39 4.55
CA LEU A 166 6.31 7.41 5.10
C LEU A 166 5.87 6.92 6.49
N PRO A 167 6.22 5.68 6.88
CA PRO A 167 5.87 5.11 8.17
C PRO A 167 6.24 6.04 9.33
N THR A 168 5.28 6.30 10.20
CA THR A 168 5.45 7.09 11.42
C THR A 168 5.74 6.15 12.57
N LEU A 169 6.98 6.15 13.04
CA LEU A 169 7.46 5.23 14.06
C LEU A 169 6.88 5.63 15.43
N MET A 170 6.17 4.70 16.07
CA MET A 170 5.48 4.93 17.34
C MET A 170 6.19 4.26 18.51
N PHE A 171 6.73 3.05 18.30
CA PHE A 171 7.52 2.33 19.29
C PHE A 171 8.74 1.69 18.63
N CYS A 172 9.91 1.80 19.25
CA CYS A 172 11.11 1.08 18.86
C CYS A 172 11.97 0.69 20.07
N SER A 173 12.17 -0.61 20.26
CA SER A 173 13.01 -1.14 21.32
C SER A 173 13.63 -2.47 20.91
N ALA A 174 14.35 -3.12 21.82
CA ALA A 174 14.85 -4.47 21.64
C ALA A 174 14.54 -5.32 22.87
N ARG A 175 14.15 -6.58 22.62
CA ARG A 175 14.00 -7.62 23.64
C ARG A 175 15.23 -8.53 23.60
N HIS A 176 15.83 -8.79 24.75
CA HIS A 176 16.85 -9.83 24.88
C HIS A 176 16.17 -11.20 25.00
N LEU A 177 16.66 -12.17 24.24
CA LEU A 177 16.20 -13.56 24.28
C LEU A 177 16.97 -14.34 25.35
N ALA A 178 16.30 -15.29 26.00
CA ALA A 178 16.96 -16.19 26.92
C ALA A 178 17.89 -17.18 26.16
N PRO A 179 18.98 -17.67 26.77
CA PRO A 179 19.83 -18.66 26.13
C PRO A 179 19.06 -19.95 25.77
N GLY A 180 18.96 -20.26 24.48
CA GLY A 180 18.23 -21.42 23.97
C GLY A 180 16.71 -21.20 23.78
N GLU A 181 16.23 -19.95 23.87
CA GLU A 181 14.87 -19.60 23.49
C GLU A 181 14.68 -19.76 21.96
N GLU A 182 13.73 -20.62 21.56
CA GLU A 182 13.32 -20.75 20.16
C GLU A 182 12.37 -19.61 19.79
N VAL A 183 12.59 -19.00 18.63
CA VAL A 183 11.87 -17.80 18.18
C VAL A 183 10.76 -18.21 17.21
N ASP A 184 9.53 -18.25 17.71
CA ASP A 184 8.33 -18.29 16.86
C ASP A 184 7.95 -16.86 16.45
N ALA A 185 7.93 -16.59 15.14
CA ALA A 185 7.75 -15.24 14.62
C ALA A 185 6.37 -14.64 14.92
N ASP A 186 5.33 -15.47 15.08
CA ASP A 186 3.97 -15.00 15.39
C ASP A 186 3.85 -14.71 16.89
N GLU A 187 4.39 -15.57 17.74
CA GLU A 187 4.39 -15.38 19.19
C GLU A 187 5.28 -14.19 19.61
N GLU A 188 6.34 -13.88 18.86
CA GLU A 188 7.10 -12.63 19.07
C GLU A 188 6.31 -11.37 18.70
N ILE A 189 5.58 -11.36 17.58
CA ILE A 189 4.66 -10.26 17.26
C ILE A 189 3.67 -10.07 18.43
N ARG A 190 3.06 -11.16 18.91
CA ARG A 190 2.12 -11.12 20.04
C ARG A 190 2.78 -10.64 21.33
N THR A 191 4.03 -11.02 21.59
CA THR A 191 4.78 -10.62 22.78
C THR A 191 5.19 -9.15 22.75
N VAL A 192 5.66 -8.65 21.60
CA VAL A 192 5.93 -7.22 21.37
C VAL A 192 4.67 -6.38 21.57
N VAL A 193 3.53 -6.83 21.03
CA VAL A 193 2.24 -6.14 21.19
C VAL A 193 1.75 -6.17 22.65
N ARG A 194 1.88 -7.31 23.35
CA ARG A 194 1.61 -7.41 24.80
C ARG A 194 2.50 -6.52 25.66
N HIS A 195 3.72 -6.26 25.25
CA HIS A 195 4.62 -5.31 25.92
C HIS A 195 4.15 -3.87 25.69
N VAL A 196 3.93 -3.48 24.44
CA VAL A 196 3.50 -2.11 24.06
C VAL A 196 2.14 -1.73 24.66
N LEU A 197 1.18 -2.66 24.74
CA LEU A 197 -0.11 -2.43 25.40
C LEU A 197 -0.01 -2.11 26.92
N LYS A 198 1.13 -2.42 27.56
CA LYS A 198 1.36 -2.08 28.98
C LYS A 198 1.96 -0.69 29.19
N ALA A 199 2.54 -0.07 28.15
CA ALA A 199 3.25 1.21 28.27
C ALA A 199 2.43 2.33 28.94
N PRO A 200 1.11 2.50 28.68
CA PRO A 200 0.31 3.52 29.38
C PRO A 200 0.23 3.31 30.90
N SER A 201 0.27 2.05 31.36
CA SER A 201 0.17 1.72 32.79
C SER A 201 1.48 1.92 33.57
N THR A 202 2.60 2.00 32.86
CA THR A 202 3.93 2.32 33.44
C THR A 202 4.20 3.83 33.54
N GLY A 203 3.41 4.65 32.82
CA GLY A 203 3.65 6.09 32.71
C GLY A 203 4.74 6.48 31.71
N GLU A 204 5.33 5.52 30.99
CA GLU A 204 6.45 5.73 30.06
C GLU A 204 6.00 6.21 28.67
N ALA A 205 4.71 6.06 28.33
CA ALA A 205 4.18 6.41 27.01
C ALA A 205 4.04 7.92 26.78
N THR A 206 4.64 8.42 25.70
CA THR A 206 4.47 9.79 25.20
C THR A 206 3.02 10.08 24.75
N PRO A 207 2.57 11.35 24.69
CA PRO A 207 1.20 11.69 24.29
C PRO A 207 0.79 11.13 22.92
N ARG A 208 1.70 11.11 21.93
CA ARG A 208 1.48 10.51 20.61
C ARG A 208 1.32 8.98 20.68
N GLN A 209 2.08 8.29 21.55
CA GLN A 209 1.96 6.84 21.78
C GLN A 209 0.63 6.51 22.45
N VAL A 210 0.20 7.30 23.43
CA VAL A 210 -1.14 7.19 24.04
C VAL A 210 -2.24 7.40 22.98
N ALA A 211 -2.11 8.40 22.11
CA ALA A 211 -3.08 8.65 21.04
C ALA A 211 -3.12 7.53 19.97
N PHE A 212 -1.94 7.00 19.59
CA PHE A 212 -1.84 5.84 18.70
C PHE A 212 -2.47 4.60 19.33
N LEU A 213 -2.17 4.30 20.60
CA LEU A 213 -2.78 3.19 21.31
C LEU A 213 -4.30 3.38 21.41
N ALA A 214 -4.79 4.59 21.72
CA ALA A 214 -6.23 4.86 21.75
C ALA A 214 -6.93 4.57 20.41
N ARG A 215 -6.27 4.83 19.26
CA ARG A 215 -6.78 4.45 17.93
C ARG A 215 -6.77 2.94 17.69
N HIS A 216 -5.68 2.26 18.07
CA HIS A 216 -5.40 0.88 17.65
C HIS A 216 -5.60 -0.19 18.73
N THR A 217 -6.03 0.17 19.95
CA THR A 217 -6.14 -0.75 21.10
C THR A 217 -6.95 -2.01 20.77
N ALA A 218 -8.07 -1.90 20.06
CA ALA A 218 -8.89 -3.06 19.71
C ALA A 218 -8.14 -4.06 18.80
N ARG A 219 -7.44 -3.56 17.77
CA ARG A 219 -6.63 -4.38 16.84
C ARG A 219 -5.45 -5.02 17.56
N LEU A 220 -4.69 -4.22 18.33
CA LEU A 220 -3.55 -4.68 19.11
C LEU A 220 -3.97 -5.69 20.20
N ALA A 221 -5.10 -5.49 20.87
CA ALA A 221 -5.62 -6.44 21.86
C ALA A 221 -6.08 -7.76 21.21
N GLY A 222 -6.74 -7.71 20.06
CA GLY A 222 -7.08 -8.91 19.28
C GLY A 222 -5.84 -9.69 18.85
N LEU A 223 -4.81 -8.98 18.35
CA LEU A 223 -3.51 -9.56 18.00
C LEU A 223 -2.83 -10.21 19.23
N ALA A 224 -2.82 -9.53 20.37
CA ALA A 224 -2.25 -10.02 21.63
C ALA A 224 -2.94 -11.26 22.23
N ALA A 225 -4.23 -11.48 21.91
CA ALA A 225 -5.06 -12.53 22.53
C ALA A 225 -4.71 -13.96 22.11
N GLY A 226 -3.87 -14.14 21.08
CA GLY A 226 -3.54 -15.44 20.50
C GLY A 226 -4.41 -15.81 19.29
N PRO A 227 -4.16 -16.96 18.65
CA PRO A 227 -5.03 -17.48 17.60
C PRO A 227 -6.39 -17.93 18.19
N PRO A 228 -7.49 -17.88 17.42
CA PRO A 228 -8.78 -18.41 17.86
C PRO A 228 -8.69 -19.92 18.13
N ALA A 229 -9.50 -20.43 19.05
CA ALA A 229 -9.59 -21.88 19.28
C ALA A 229 -10.27 -22.58 18.08
N HIS A 230 -9.93 -23.85 17.84
CA HIS A 230 -10.62 -24.64 16.82
C HIS A 230 -12.08 -24.96 17.21
N PRO A 231 -13.01 -25.05 16.25
CA PRO A 231 -12.82 -24.78 14.82
C PRO A 231 -12.60 -23.28 14.56
N TYR A 232 -11.66 -22.97 13.65
CA TYR A 232 -11.37 -21.59 13.30
C TYR A 232 -12.59 -20.92 12.63
N PRO A 233 -12.98 -19.70 13.05
CA PRO A 233 -14.08 -18.98 12.43
C PRO A 233 -13.73 -18.54 11.00
N PRO A 234 -14.74 -18.31 10.14
CA PRO A 234 -14.54 -17.65 8.84
C PRO A 234 -13.76 -16.35 8.97
N GLY A 235 -12.89 -16.07 8.01
CA GLY A 235 -11.95 -14.94 8.06
C GLY A 235 -10.66 -15.23 8.82
N THR A 236 -10.50 -16.39 9.47
CA THR A 236 -9.22 -16.76 10.10
C THR A 236 -8.16 -16.98 9.03
N ARG A 237 -7.05 -16.27 9.18
CA ARG A 237 -5.85 -16.42 8.35
C ARG A 237 -5.05 -17.63 8.80
N VAL A 238 -4.70 -18.51 7.86
CA VAL A 238 -4.05 -19.80 8.12
C VAL A 238 -2.90 -20.08 7.15
N VAL A 239 -1.93 -20.85 7.62
CA VAL A 239 -0.99 -21.60 6.79
C VAL A 239 -1.47 -23.04 6.69
N VAL A 240 -1.40 -23.60 5.49
CA VAL A 240 -1.71 -25.00 5.20
C VAL A 240 -0.42 -25.74 4.87
N HIS A 241 -0.16 -26.81 5.61
CA HIS A 241 0.92 -27.76 5.41
C HIS A 241 0.36 -29.05 4.77
N PRO A 242 0.34 -29.18 3.44
CA PRO A 242 0.05 -30.46 2.78
C PRO A 242 0.94 -31.60 3.30
N ASP A 243 0.47 -32.83 3.12
CA ASP A 243 1.20 -34.08 3.43
C ASP A 243 2.54 -34.24 2.64
N ILE A 244 2.93 -33.26 1.82
CA ILE A 244 4.15 -33.25 0.98
C ILE A 244 5.04 -32.04 1.38
N PRO A 245 6.01 -32.22 2.29
CA PRO A 245 7.03 -31.21 2.54
C PRO A 245 7.87 -30.94 1.29
N PRO A 246 8.34 -29.69 1.04
CA PRO A 246 8.30 -28.53 1.94
C PRO A 246 7.15 -27.56 1.65
N LEU A 247 6.13 -27.99 0.89
CA LEU A 247 5.09 -27.09 0.40
C LEU A 247 4.31 -26.49 1.59
N ARG A 248 4.18 -25.16 1.58
CA ARG A 248 3.33 -24.37 2.48
C ARG A 248 2.61 -23.35 1.62
N ALA A 249 1.39 -22.98 2.01
CA ALA A 249 0.64 -21.92 1.36
C ALA A 249 -0.24 -21.23 2.41
N THR A 250 -0.35 -19.91 2.36
CA THR A 250 -1.25 -19.17 3.25
C THR A 250 -2.57 -18.84 2.56
N GLY A 251 -3.59 -18.56 3.37
CA GLY A 251 -4.88 -18.08 2.89
C GLY A 251 -5.89 -17.94 4.01
N THR A 252 -7.17 -17.93 3.66
CA THR A 252 -8.25 -17.58 4.58
C THR A 252 -9.30 -18.69 4.66
N ILE A 253 -9.76 -19.01 5.87
CA ILE A 253 -10.89 -19.92 6.08
C ILE A 253 -12.19 -19.25 5.65
N LEU A 254 -12.92 -19.84 4.70
CA LEU A 254 -14.28 -19.41 4.34
C LEU A 254 -15.34 -20.12 5.19
N ALA A 255 -15.13 -21.39 5.53
CA ALA A 255 -16.04 -22.18 6.37
C ALA A 255 -15.33 -23.37 7.04
N THR A 256 -15.96 -23.96 8.06
CA THR A 256 -15.63 -25.31 8.56
C THR A 256 -16.49 -26.33 7.83
N LEU A 257 -15.95 -27.53 7.54
CA LEU A 257 -16.72 -28.64 6.97
C LEU A 257 -17.75 -29.19 7.97
N ASP A 258 -18.88 -29.70 7.49
CA ASP A 258 -20.01 -30.14 8.33
C ASP A 258 -19.65 -31.25 9.33
N ASP A 259 -18.64 -32.06 9.02
CA ASP A 259 -18.12 -33.14 9.87
C ASP A 259 -17.00 -32.68 10.83
N ASN A 260 -16.60 -31.41 10.77
CA ASN A 260 -15.50 -30.80 11.54
C ASN A 260 -14.13 -31.49 11.35
N THR A 261 -13.92 -32.22 10.25
CA THR A 261 -12.63 -32.84 9.87
C THR A 261 -11.66 -31.84 9.22
N GLY A 262 -12.17 -30.67 8.80
CA GLY A 262 -11.40 -29.71 8.04
C GLY A 262 -12.16 -28.43 7.74
N TYR A 263 -11.62 -27.68 6.78
CA TYR A 263 -12.09 -26.34 6.42
C TYR A 263 -12.22 -26.19 4.90
N LEU A 264 -13.07 -25.24 4.48
CA LEU A 264 -12.98 -24.64 3.15
C LEU A 264 -12.01 -23.46 3.24
N TRP A 265 -10.86 -23.59 2.58
CA TRP A 265 -9.75 -22.63 2.59
C TRP A 265 -9.56 -22.01 1.20
N ARG A 266 -9.46 -20.68 1.15
CA ARG A 266 -9.11 -19.94 -0.07
C ARG A 266 -7.64 -19.54 -0.01
N PRO A 267 -6.77 -19.99 -0.94
CA PRO A 267 -5.38 -19.55 -1.02
C PRO A 267 -5.29 -18.04 -1.29
N ASP A 268 -4.29 -17.35 -0.73
CA ASP A 268 -4.10 -15.91 -1.00
C ASP A 268 -3.85 -15.61 -2.49
N ALA A 269 -3.17 -16.53 -3.20
CA ALA A 269 -2.96 -16.41 -4.64
C ALA A 269 -4.27 -16.34 -5.46
N ALA A 270 -5.39 -16.84 -4.90
CA ALA A 270 -6.68 -16.82 -5.57
C ALA A 270 -7.27 -15.41 -5.75
N ASP A 271 -6.82 -14.44 -4.94
CA ASP A 271 -7.25 -13.04 -4.95
C ASP A 271 -6.33 -12.11 -5.75
N LEU A 272 -5.34 -12.67 -6.45
CA LEU A 272 -4.38 -11.92 -7.25
C LEU A 272 -4.91 -11.58 -8.66
N PRO A 273 -4.59 -10.40 -9.22
CA PRO A 273 -4.96 -10.04 -10.59
C PRO A 273 -4.49 -11.09 -11.60
N GLY A 274 -5.33 -11.40 -12.60
CA GLY A 274 -5.07 -12.45 -13.59
C GLY A 274 -5.38 -13.89 -13.14
N HIS A 275 -5.58 -14.14 -11.83
CA HIS A 275 -5.86 -15.48 -11.33
C HIS A 275 -7.29 -15.90 -11.72
N PRO A 276 -7.54 -17.12 -12.24
CA PRO A 276 -8.87 -17.55 -12.68
C PRO A 276 -9.96 -17.45 -11.61
N TRP A 277 -9.59 -17.55 -10.32
CA TRP A 277 -10.51 -17.47 -9.18
C TRP A 277 -10.74 -16.05 -8.64
N ALA A 278 -10.07 -15.03 -9.18
CA ALA A 278 -10.17 -13.65 -8.67
C ALA A 278 -11.61 -13.10 -8.78
N ALA A 279 -12.33 -13.48 -9.85
CA ALA A 279 -13.75 -13.16 -10.05
C ALA A 279 -14.71 -14.08 -9.26
N HIS A 280 -14.20 -15.08 -8.55
CA HIS A 280 -14.97 -16.12 -7.86
C HIS A 280 -14.59 -16.19 -6.36
N PRO A 281 -14.98 -15.20 -5.54
CA PRO A 281 -14.56 -15.09 -4.14
C PRO A 281 -15.06 -16.23 -3.24
N THR A 282 -16.08 -16.98 -3.67
CA THR A 282 -16.61 -18.15 -2.95
C THR A 282 -15.88 -19.45 -3.23
N TRP A 283 -14.98 -19.49 -4.23
CA TRP A 283 -14.21 -20.70 -4.54
C TRP A 283 -13.11 -20.94 -3.50
N ALA A 284 -13.01 -22.18 -3.03
CA ALA A 284 -12.12 -22.64 -1.98
C ALA A 284 -11.81 -24.14 -2.14
N LEU A 285 -10.75 -24.59 -1.46
CA LEU A 285 -10.30 -25.98 -1.40
C LEU A 285 -10.62 -26.59 -0.03
N PRO A 286 -11.02 -27.87 0.04
CA PRO A 286 -11.11 -28.59 1.30
C PRO A 286 -9.70 -28.90 1.84
N VAL A 287 -9.40 -28.49 3.07
CA VAL A 287 -8.13 -28.75 3.77
C VAL A 287 -8.37 -29.44 5.11
N ARG A 288 -7.48 -30.37 5.49
CA ARG A 288 -7.59 -31.09 6.77
C ARG A 288 -7.30 -30.18 7.95
N ARG A 289 -7.99 -30.38 9.06
CA ARG A 289 -7.80 -29.63 10.29
C ARG A 289 -6.39 -29.75 10.86
N GLU A 290 -5.78 -30.93 10.77
CA GLU A 290 -4.43 -31.22 11.29
C GLU A 290 -3.32 -30.59 10.43
N ALA A 291 -3.64 -30.24 9.18
CA ALA A 291 -2.76 -29.56 8.24
C ALA A 291 -2.85 -28.03 8.31
N THR A 292 -3.73 -27.47 9.16
CA THR A 292 -4.15 -26.07 9.10
C THR A 292 -3.86 -25.35 10.42
N HIS A 293 -3.00 -24.34 10.39
CA HIS A 293 -2.59 -23.56 11.56
C HIS A 293 -2.87 -22.08 11.35
N ALA A 294 -3.49 -21.42 12.33
CA ALA A 294 -3.68 -19.97 12.30
C ALA A 294 -2.33 -19.24 12.33
N THR A 295 -2.16 -18.22 11.47
CA THR A 295 -0.87 -17.52 11.30
C THR A 295 -1.04 -16.01 11.14
N LEU A 296 0.03 -15.26 11.42
CA LEU A 296 0.22 -13.86 11.10
C LEU A 296 1.15 -13.67 9.88
N ASP A 297 1.51 -14.73 9.15
CA ASP A 297 2.26 -14.66 7.89
C ASP A 297 1.57 -13.69 6.91
N PRO A 298 2.33 -12.81 6.22
CA PRO A 298 1.75 -11.97 5.16
C PRO A 298 1.16 -12.84 4.04
N PRO A 299 0.30 -12.30 3.17
CA PRO A 299 -0.18 -12.99 1.98
C PRO A 299 0.95 -13.66 1.20
N ASP A 300 0.90 -14.99 1.10
CA ASP A 300 1.74 -15.76 0.20
C ASP A 300 1.28 -15.49 -1.22
N THR A 301 2.09 -14.70 -1.91
CA THR A 301 1.79 -14.15 -3.23
C THR A 301 2.62 -14.81 -4.32
N ASP A 302 3.32 -15.91 -4.01
CA ASP A 302 4.25 -16.66 -4.89
C ASP A 302 5.42 -15.82 -5.46
N LEU A 303 5.58 -14.56 -5.01
CA LEU A 303 6.76 -13.73 -5.27
C LEU A 303 8.02 -14.25 -4.56
N SER A 304 7.89 -15.16 -3.61
CA SER A 304 8.97 -15.56 -2.70
C SER A 304 9.04 -17.07 -2.57
N VAL A 305 9.68 -17.72 -3.54
CA VAL A 305 10.20 -19.07 -3.29
C VAL A 305 11.31 -18.93 -2.22
N PRO A 306 11.50 -19.87 -1.28
CA PRO A 306 12.62 -19.79 -0.33
C PRO A 306 13.78 -20.73 -0.70
N GLN A 307 15.01 -20.30 -0.45
CA GLN A 307 16.01 -21.21 0.13
C GLN A 307 16.79 -20.55 1.28
N PRO A 308 17.18 -21.35 2.29
CA PRO A 308 18.12 -20.94 3.32
C PRO A 308 19.58 -21.07 2.85
N GLY A 309 20.44 -20.13 3.22
CA GLY A 309 21.90 -20.32 3.14
C GLY A 309 22.72 -19.05 2.91
N ASP A 310 22.64 -18.49 1.71
CA ASP A 310 23.86 -17.94 1.08
C ASP A 310 23.93 -16.40 1.01
N GLY A 311 23.05 -15.67 1.69
CA GLY A 311 23.15 -14.20 1.84
C GLY A 311 22.91 -13.38 0.56
N THR A 312 22.63 -14.04 -0.56
CA THR A 312 22.07 -13.49 -1.80
C THR A 312 20.69 -14.07 -1.99
N ASN A 313 19.66 -13.23 -2.21
CA ASN A 313 18.27 -13.65 -2.39
C ASN A 313 18.14 -14.56 -3.63
N PRO A 314 17.94 -15.89 -3.50
CA PRO A 314 18.12 -16.79 -4.65
C PRO A 314 16.81 -17.17 -5.36
N TYR A 315 15.66 -16.60 -4.97
CA TYR A 315 14.35 -17.19 -5.28
C TYR A 315 13.17 -16.18 -5.36
N GLN A 316 13.13 -15.34 -6.39
CA GLN A 316 11.89 -14.70 -6.87
C GLN A 316 11.76 -14.91 -8.39
N PRO A 317 10.55 -14.90 -8.97
CA PRO A 317 10.41 -14.50 -10.37
C PRO A 317 10.73 -12.99 -10.45
N ASP A 318 11.97 -12.64 -10.81
CA ASP A 318 12.47 -11.25 -10.86
C ASP A 318 11.65 -10.33 -11.79
N ILE A 319 10.78 -10.91 -12.62
CA ILE A 319 9.97 -10.25 -13.65
C ILE A 319 8.49 -10.21 -13.24
N LEU A 320 8.00 -9.02 -12.92
CA LEU A 320 6.60 -8.75 -12.58
C LEU A 320 5.70 -8.80 -13.83
N ALA A 321 4.65 -9.60 -13.75
CA ALA A 321 3.66 -9.73 -14.82
C ALA A 321 2.72 -8.51 -14.92
N THR A 322 2.08 -8.34 -16.09
CA THR A 322 1.03 -7.34 -16.31
C THR A 322 -0.06 -7.47 -15.25
N GLY A 323 -0.42 -6.36 -14.58
CA GLY A 323 -1.37 -6.33 -13.47
C GLY A 323 -0.73 -6.21 -12.09
N SER A 324 0.58 -6.46 -11.96
CA SER A 324 1.29 -6.33 -10.68
C SER A 324 1.22 -4.87 -10.19
N LEU A 325 0.77 -4.66 -8.95
CA LEU A 325 0.83 -3.39 -8.25
C LEU A 325 2.24 -3.19 -7.69
N VAL A 326 2.84 -2.03 -7.97
CA VAL A 326 4.16 -1.63 -7.52
C VAL A 326 4.11 -0.27 -6.84
N THR A 327 5.10 -0.01 -5.99
CA THR A 327 5.41 1.33 -5.50
C THR A 327 6.80 1.78 -5.96
N THR A 328 6.98 3.07 -6.22
CA THR A 328 8.30 3.63 -6.55
C THR A 328 9.13 3.80 -5.29
N ILE A 329 10.43 3.56 -5.37
CA ILE A 329 11.32 3.74 -4.21
C ILE A 329 11.45 5.23 -3.87
N ASP A 330 11.84 6.04 -4.85
CA ASP A 330 12.15 7.46 -4.69
C ASP A 330 11.75 8.35 -5.88
N ASP A 331 10.86 7.89 -6.76
CA ASP A 331 10.30 8.74 -7.81
C ASP A 331 9.36 9.80 -7.19
N PRO A 332 9.60 11.10 -7.38
CA PRO A 332 8.75 12.16 -6.82
C PRO A 332 7.44 12.38 -7.60
N ARG A 333 7.27 11.76 -8.78
CA ARG A 333 6.15 12.05 -9.69
C ARG A 333 4.89 11.26 -9.36
N PHE A 334 5.04 10.08 -8.75
CA PHE A 334 3.98 9.19 -8.29
C PHE A 334 4.57 8.14 -7.33
N THR A 335 3.72 7.53 -6.51
CA THR A 335 4.06 6.55 -5.49
C THR A 335 3.62 5.14 -5.87
N THR A 336 2.47 4.97 -6.51
CA THR A 336 1.83 3.67 -6.78
C THR A 336 1.48 3.53 -8.25
N ALA A 337 1.68 2.34 -8.82
CA ALA A 337 1.35 2.07 -10.21
C ALA A 337 1.03 0.59 -10.48
N THR A 338 0.36 0.31 -11.60
CA THR A 338 0.21 -1.04 -12.14
C THR A 338 1.22 -1.30 -13.26
N VAL A 339 1.95 -2.41 -13.20
CA VAL A 339 2.81 -2.90 -14.28
C VAL A 339 1.95 -3.27 -15.49
N LEU A 340 2.27 -2.67 -16.63
CA LEU A 340 1.69 -2.98 -17.93
C LEU A 340 2.57 -3.96 -18.71
N ARG A 341 3.89 -3.74 -18.70
CA ARG A 341 4.88 -4.49 -19.49
C ARG A 341 6.19 -4.64 -18.74
N ALA A 342 6.92 -5.71 -19.03
CA ALA A 342 8.30 -5.92 -18.59
C ALA A 342 9.22 -6.06 -19.81
N PHE A 343 10.28 -5.26 -19.89
CA PHE A 343 11.26 -5.30 -20.97
C PHE A 343 12.58 -5.81 -20.41
N ASP A 344 12.99 -6.99 -20.86
CA ASP A 344 14.31 -7.53 -20.57
C ASP A 344 15.26 -7.14 -21.71
N GLY A 345 16.35 -6.43 -21.39
CA GLY A 345 17.16 -5.76 -22.39
C GLY A 345 18.63 -5.65 -22.03
N ASP A 346 19.46 -6.28 -22.86
CA ASP A 346 20.92 -6.51 -22.78
C ASP A 346 21.86 -5.34 -22.36
N LYS A 347 21.35 -4.12 -22.18
CA LYS A 347 22.14 -2.90 -21.89
C LYS A 347 21.61 -2.01 -20.78
N HIS A 348 20.36 -2.18 -20.35
CA HIS A 348 19.73 -1.31 -19.37
C HIS A 348 19.08 -2.06 -18.19
N GLY A 349 19.29 -3.38 -18.13
CA GLY A 349 18.62 -4.26 -17.18
C GLY A 349 17.12 -4.36 -17.46
N LEU A 350 16.43 -5.04 -16.55
CA LEU A 350 14.99 -5.17 -16.56
C LEU A 350 14.31 -3.82 -16.34
N ARG A 351 13.31 -3.49 -17.16
CA ARG A 351 12.54 -2.25 -17.06
C ARG A 351 11.05 -2.51 -17.16
N TYR A 352 10.25 -1.77 -16.40
CA TYR A 352 8.80 -1.90 -16.40
C TYR A 352 8.14 -0.67 -17.01
N GLN A 353 7.20 -0.89 -17.94
CA GLN A 353 6.20 0.13 -18.26
C GLN A 353 5.08 0.01 -17.22
N VAL A 354 4.83 1.09 -16.49
CA VAL A 354 3.84 1.15 -15.41
C VAL A 354 2.83 2.27 -15.65
N GLN A 355 1.58 2.08 -15.25
CA GLN A 355 0.55 3.12 -15.23
C GLN A 355 0.42 3.68 -13.79
N PRO A 356 0.84 4.93 -13.53
CA PRO A 356 0.63 5.59 -12.24
C PRO A 356 -0.84 5.64 -11.82
N HIS A 357 -1.06 5.54 -10.50
CA HIS A 357 -2.37 5.62 -9.85
C HIS A 357 -2.56 6.96 -9.15
N ASP A 358 -1.60 7.37 -8.32
CA ASP A 358 -1.67 8.59 -7.50
C ASP A 358 -1.23 9.87 -8.25
N ALA A 359 -1.04 9.79 -9.57
CA ALA A 359 -0.86 10.96 -10.43
C ALA A 359 -1.47 10.74 -11.83
N PRO A 360 -2.10 11.76 -12.44
CA PRO A 360 -2.72 11.69 -13.77
C PRO A 360 -1.68 11.73 -14.91
N LEU A 361 -0.76 10.77 -14.90
CA LEU A 361 0.37 10.64 -15.82
C LEU A 361 0.12 9.53 -16.86
N PRO A 362 0.64 9.67 -18.10
CA PRO A 362 0.70 8.56 -19.05
C PRO A 362 1.64 7.46 -18.54
N PRO A 363 1.63 6.26 -19.14
CA PRO A 363 2.52 5.17 -18.76
C PRO A 363 4.00 5.58 -18.72
N GLN A 364 4.69 5.21 -17.65
CA GLN A 364 6.10 5.53 -17.38
C GLN A 364 6.99 4.30 -17.55
N LEU A 365 8.22 4.45 -18.06
CA LEU A 365 9.18 3.35 -18.23
C LEU A 365 10.33 3.46 -17.21
N LEU A 366 10.24 2.70 -16.12
CA LEU A 366 11.20 2.73 -15.01
C LEU A 366 12.13 1.49 -15.00
N PRO A 367 13.35 1.58 -14.43
CA PRO A 367 14.15 0.43 -14.03
C PRO A 367 13.42 -0.47 -13.02
N ALA A 368 13.75 -1.76 -13.00
CA ALA A 368 13.31 -2.68 -11.96
C ALA A 368 13.78 -2.24 -10.56
N ASP A 369 15.04 -1.83 -10.45
CA ASP A 369 15.69 -1.36 -9.20
C ASP A 369 15.08 -0.08 -8.60
N ASP A 370 14.08 0.53 -9.26
CA ASP A 370 13.36 1.72 -8.79
C ASP A 370 11.93 1.39 -8.31
N LEU A 371 11.54 0.11 -8.34
CA LEU A 371 10.20 -0.37 -8.03
C LEU A 371 10.22 -1.48 -6.97
N ILE A 372 9.20 -1.46 -6.10
CA ILE A 372 8.95 -2.51 -5.10
C ILE A 372 7.58 -3.14 -5.41
N PRO A 373 7.46 -4.46 -5.55
CA PRO A 373 6.15 -5.10 -5.68
C PRO A 373 5.32 -4.95 -4.39
N LEU A 374 4.10 -4.45 -4.54
CA LEU A 374 3.08 -4.41 -3.47
C LEU A 374 2.14 -5.62 -3.54
N ARG A 375 1.77 -6.03 -4.75
CA ARG A 375 0.91 -7.20 -5.04
C ARG A 375 1.22 -7.67 -6.47
N PRO A 376 1.64 -8.92 -6.71
CA PRO A 376 1.90 -9.41 -8.06
C PRO A 376 0.59 -9.68 -8.82
N ALA A 377 0.69 -9.94 -10.12
CA ALA A 377 -0.35 -10.62 -10.89
C ALA A 377 0.06 -12.07 -11.17
N VAL A 378 -0.92 -12.98 -11.14
CA VAL A 378 -0.73 -14.43 -11.30
C VAL A 378 -1.62 -14.91 -12.45
N TRP A 379 -1.01 -15.15 -13.60
CA TRP A 379 -1.69 -15.66 -14.79
C TRP A 379 -1.50 -17.18 -14.90
N PRO A 380 -2.46 -17.95 -15.43
CA PRO A 380 -2.29 -19.40 -15.60
C PRO A 380 -1.23 -19.74 -16.66
N THR A 381 -1.25 -19.07 -17.82
CA THR A 381 -0.33 -19.31 -18.94
C THR A 381 0.01 -18.01 -19.67
N VAL A 382 1.13 -17.98 -20.40
CA VAL A 382 1.52 -16.86 -21.28
C VAL A 382 0.44 -16.64 -22.35
N GLU A 383 -0.20 -17.70 -22.84
CA GLU A 383 -1.32 -17.58 -23.78
C GLU A 383 -2.51 -16.81 -23.17
N ALA A 384 -2.89 -17.13 -21.92
CA ALA A 384 -3.97 -16.43 -21.22
C ALA A 384 -3.63 -14.94 -20.98
N LEU A 385 -2.39 -14.65 -20.58
CA LEU A 385 -1.86 -13.29 -20.45
C LEU A 385 -1.91 -12.52 -21.79
N VAL A 386 -1.45 -13.12 -22.89
CA VAL A 386 -1.51 -12.51 -24.22
C VAL A 386 -2.96 -12.26 -24.65
N ARG A 387 -3.85 -13.24 -24.46
CA ARG A 387 -5.26 -13.14 -24.84
C ARG A 387 -5.98 -12.02 -24.07
N ALA A 388 -5.79 -11.96 -22.76
CA ALA A 388 -6.34 -10.89 -21.93
C ALA A 388 -5.85 -9.51 -22.39
N ARG A 389 -4.56 -9.39 -22.67
CA ARG A 389 -3.94 -8.13 -23.12
C ARG A 389 -4.38 -7.68 -24.50
N LEU A 390 -4.62 -8.61 -25.42
CA LEU A 390 -5.22 -8.29 -26.72
C LEU A 390 -6.65 -7.77 -26.56
N ALA A 391 -7.43 -8.35 -25.63
CA ALA A 391 -8.79 -7.88 -25.33
C ALA A 391 -8.82 -6.47 -24.70
N GLY A 392 -7.84 -6.12 -23.87
CA GLY A 392 -7.72 -4.79 -23.24
C GLY A 392 -6.82 -3.79 -23.97
N GLU A 393 -6.63 -3.96 -25.28
CA GLU A 393 -5.85 -3.09 -26.19
C GLU A 393 -4.37 -2.84 -25.79
N LEU A 394 -3.73 -3.82 -25.11
CA LEU A 394 -2.33 -3.77 -24.69
C LEU A 394 -1.46 -4.84 -25.40
N PRO A 395 -1.43 -4.90 -26.75
CA PRO A 395 -0.75 -5.95 -27.50
C PRO A 395 0.74 -6.00 -27.14
N PRO A 396 1.34 -7.19 -26.87
CA PRO A 396 2.76 -7.33 -26.58
C PRO A 396 3.71 -6.65 -27.59
N MET A 397 4.86 -6.18 -27.10
CA MET A 397 5.86 -5.43 -27.87
C MET A 397 7.17 -6.21 -28.02
N LEU A 398 7.94 -5.90 -29.06
CA LEU A 398 9.26 -6.51 -29.29
C LEU A 398 10.20 -6.25 -28.08
N GLY A 399 10.89 -7.29 -27.62
CA GLY A 399 11.76 -7.25 -26.43
C GLY A 399 11.00 -7.28 -25.10
N GLU A 400 9.70 -7.59 -25.12
CA GLU A 400 8.89 -7.74 -23.91
C GLU A 400 8.97 -9.17 -23.36
N ALA A 401 9.23 -9.29 -22.06
CA ALA A 401 9.14 -10.54 -21.31
C ALA A 401 7.70 -10.73 -20.81
N LEU A 402 7.14 -11.90 -21.11
CA LEU A 402 5.82 -12.35 -20.67
C LEU A 402 6.03 -13.48 -19.66
N VAL A 403 5.57 -13.26 -18.42
CA VAL A 403 5.88 -14.14 -17.29
C VAL A 403 4.62 -14.55 -16.56
N THR A 404 4.56 -15.83 -16.20
CA THR A 404 3.59 -16.44 -15.29
C THR A 404 4.34 -17.29 -14.26
N PRO A 405 3.68 -17.89 -13.26
CA PRO A 405 4.34 -18.82 -12.33
C PRO A 405 4.97 -20.04 -13.02
N HIS A 406 4.52 -20.39 -14.24
CA HIS A 406 4.91 -21.63 -14.91
C HIS A 406 5.71 -21.42 -16.20
N GLU A 407 5.59 -20.25 -16.82
CA GLU A 407 6.03 -20.00 -18.18
C GLU A 407 6.70 -18.62 -18.30
N VAL A 408 7.88 -18.60 -18.94
CA VAL A 408 8.52 -17.36 -19.40
C VAL A 408 8.63 -17.40 -20.92
N GLY A 409 8.06 -16.40 -21.59
CA GLY A 409 8.16 -16.21 -23.04
C GLY A 409 8.70 -14.82 -23.38
N LEU A 410 9.61 -14.73 -24.34
CA LEU A 410 10.14 -13.46 -24.85
C LEU A 410 9.49 -13.13 -26.19
N VAL A 411 9.00 -11.90 -26.36
CA VAL A 411 8.47 -11.43 -27.65
C VAL A 411 9.64 -11.07 -28.57
N VAL A 412 9.91 -11.95 -29.54
CA VAL A 412 11.11 -11.90 -30.40
C VAL A 412 10.86 -11.39 -31.82
N ASP A 413 9.62 -11.43 -32.30
CA ASP A 413 9.25 -10.84 -33.59
C ASP A 413 7.76 -10.45 -33.64
N ARG A 414 7.39 -9.72 -34.69
CA ARG A 414 6.00 -9.67 -35.19
C ARG A 414 5.88 -10.66 -36.34
N ASP A 415 4.71 -11.27 -36.49
CA ASP A 415 4.50 -12.22 -37.59
C ASP A 415 4.64 -11.50 -38.95
N LEU A 416 5.01 -12.25 -39.99
CA LEU A 416 5.45 -11.72 -41.29
C LEU A 416 4.36 -10.96 -42.06
N ASP A 417 3.09 -11.16 -41.68
CA ASP A 417 1.92 -10.45 -42.20
C ASP A 417 1.53 -9.22 -41.36
N GLY A 418 2.21 -8.99 -40.22
CA GLY A 418 1.92 -7.94 -39.25
C GLY A 418 0.70 -8.20 -38.36
N SER A 419 0.06 -9.38 -38.43
CA SER A 419 -1.15 -9.71 -37.67
C SER A 419 -0.87 -10.47 -36.37
N GLY A 420 0.20 -11.27 -36.33
CA GLY A 420 0.60 -12.08 -35.18
C GLY A 420 1.75 -11.49 -34.35
N ILE A 421 1.95 -12.08 -33.17
CA ILE A 421 3.06 -11.79 -32.25
C ILE A 421 3.84 -13.09 -32.05
N VAL A 422 5.14 -13.09 -32.36
CA VAL A 422 5.99 -14.27 -32.16
C VAL A 422 6.58 -14.22 -30.76
N VAL A 423 5.97 -14.96 -29.85
CA VAL A 423 6.55 -15.28 -28.55
C VAL A 423 7.46 -16.51 -28.74
N ALA A 424 8.73 -16.40 -28.35
CA ALA A 424 9.63 -17.54 -28.29
C ALA A 424 9.02 -18.62 -27.36
N ALA A 425 9.11 -19.89 -27.76
CA ALA A 425 8.42 -21.01 -27.10
C ALA A 425 8.56 -20.93 -25.57
N PRO A 426 7.46 -20.75 -24.81
CA PRO A 426 7.55 -20.49 -23.38
C PRO A 426 8.30 -21.61 -22.68
N THR A 427 9.31 -21.21 -21.89
CA THR A 427 10.14 -22.18 -21.17
C THR A 427 9.51 -22.47 -19.81
N PRO A 428 9.29 -23.75 -19.45
CA PRO A 428 8.75 -24.09 -18.13
C PRO A 428 9.69 -23.64 -17.01
N TRP A 429 9.16 -22.95 -16.01
CA TRP A 429 9.85 -22.61 -14.76
C TRP A 429 9.09 -23.22 -13.59
N THR A 430 9.79 -23.89 -12.68
CA THR A 430 9.15 -24.65 -11.58
C THR A 430 8.75 -23.76 -10.40
N THR A 431 7.49 -23.88 -9.96
CA THR A 431 6.87 -23.21 -8.81
C THR A 431 5.99 -24.18 -7.99
N CYS A 432 5.44 -23.70 -6.87
CA CYS A 432 4.65 -24.50 -5.92
C CYS A 432 3.32 -24.99 -6.53
N PRO A 433 3.06 -26.31 -6.66
CA PRO A 433 1.87 -26.83 -7.34
C PRO A 433 0.53 -26.60 -6.59
N LEU A 434 0.55 -25.97 -5.41
CA LEU A 434 -0.65 -25.59 -4.65
C LEU A 434 -1.10 -24.14 -4.89
N LEU A 435 -0.21 -23.30 -5.42
CA LEU A 435 -0.49 -21.91 -5.83
C LEU A 435 -0.61 -21.80 -7.36
N ALA A 436 -0.17 -22.85 -8.08
CA ALA A 436 -0.38 -23.07 -9.50
C ALA A 436 -1.88 -22.99 -9.88
N PRO A 437 -2.29 -22.10 -10.82
CA PRO A 437 -3.65 -22.08 -11.33
C PRO A 437 -3.91 -23.23 -12.33
N ASP A 438 -3.85 -24.48 -11.87
CA ASP A 438 -4.16 -25.68 -12.66
C ASP A 438 -5.68 -25.86 -12.80
N ASP A 439 -6.14 -26.20 -14.01
CA ASP A 439 -7.51 -26.58 -14.34
C ASP A 439 -8.07 -27.66 -13.39
N ARG A 440 -7.21 -28.51 -12.82
CA ARG A 440 -7.58 -29.50 -11.82
C ARG A 440 -8.10 -28.90 -10.52
N LEU A 441 -7.45 -27.85 -10.00
CA LEU A 441 -7.91 -27.16 -8.79
C LEU A 441 -9.22 -26.42 -9.10
N THR A 442 -9.31 -25.76 -10.25
CA THR A 442 -10.54 -25.11 -10.72
C THR A 442 -11.70 -26.09 -10.84
N THR A 443 -11.46 -27.30 -11.36
CA THR A 443 -12.46 -28.37 -11.44
C THR A 443 -12.91 -28.84 -10.05
N LEU A 444 -11.98 -29.00 -9.11
CA LEU A 444 -12.28 -29.38 -7.72
C LEU A 444 -13.09 -28.29 -6.99
N ALA A 445 -12.73 -27.02 -7.14
CA ALA A 445 -13.43 -25.89 -6.54
C ALA A 445 -14.84 -25.69 -7.14
N ALA A 446 -14.99 -25.86 -8.46
CA ALA A 446 -16.30 -25.81 -9.13
C ALA A 446 -17.18 -27.04 -8.82
N SER A 447 -16.58 -28.17 -8.43
CA SER A 447 -17.29 -29.40 -8.01
C SER A 447 -17.65 -29.41 -6.52
N ALA A 448 -17.24 -28.41 -5.74
CA ALA A 448 -17.65 -28.23 -4.35
C ALA A 448 -19.09 -27.70 -4.29
N ASP A 449 -20.03 -28.55 -4.73
CA ASP A 449 -21.47 -28.31 -4.76
C ASP A 449 -22.02 -28.38 -3.32
N HIS A 450 -21.63 -27.41 -2.51
CA HIS A 450 -22.01 -27.22 -1.12
C HIS A 450 -22.77 -25.90 -1.02
N ALA A 451 -23.80 -25.88 -0.18
CA ALA A 451 -24.66 -24.71 -0.02
C ALA A 451 -23.81 -23.45 0.22
N PRO A 452 -24.12 -22.31 -0.42
CA PRO A 452 -23.29 -21.12 -0.34
C PRO A 452 -23.00 -20.82 1.13
N PRO A 453 -21.71 -20.70 1.52
CA PRO A 453 -21.36 -20.51 2.91
C PRO A 453 -22.12 -19.29 3.41
N ARG A 454 -22.73 -19.39 4.60
CA ARG A 454 -23.38 -18.24 5.22
C ARG A 454 -22.31 -17.16 5.34
N HIS A 455 -22.41 -16.15 4.48
CA HIS A 455 -21.46 -15.04 4.48
C HIS A 455 -21.32 -14.55 5.93
N PRO A 456 -20.08 -14.29 6.41
CA PRO A 456 -19.97 -13.50 7.60
C PRO A 456 -20.74 -12.21 7.36
N ILE A 457 -21.63 -11.86 8.29
CA ILE A 457 -21.97 -10.44 8.47
C ILE A 457 -20.61 -9.76 8.62
N PRO A 458 -20.26 -8.78 7.77
CA PRO A 458 -18.97 -8.11 7.88
C PRO A 458 -18.76 -7.69 9.33
N THR A 459 -17.70 -8.17 9.96
CA THR A 459 -17.33 -7.68 11.28
C THR A 459 -17.12 -6.18 11.14
N ASP A 460 -17.82 -5.38 11.97
CA ASP A 460 -17.86 -3.91 11.91
C ASP A 460 -16.48 -3.25 12.20
N SER A 461 -15.47 -3.53 11.39
CA SER A 461 -14.61 -2.46 10.91
C SER A 461 -15.40 -1.74 9.85
N PRO A 462 -15.73 -0.44 10.02
CA PRO A 462 -16.35 0.32 8.94
C PRO A 462 -15.38 0.30 7.75
N ALA A 463 -15.76 -0.43 6.69
CA ALA A 463 -15.11 -0.34 5.40
C ALA A 463 -15.09 1.16 5.07
N THR A 464 -13.90 1.74 5.11
CA THR A 464 -13.77 3.20 5.18
C THR A 464 -14.14 3.72 3.81
N ALA A 465 -15.38 4.21 3.69
CA ALA A 465 -15.98 4.54 2.40
C ALA A 465 -15.06 5.48 1.63
N ALA A 466 -14.87 5.19 0.34
CA ALA A 466 -13.86 5.85 -0.47
C ALA A 466 -13.99 7.38 -0.37
N THR A 467 -12.95 8.05 0.11
CA THR A 467 -12.98 9.49 0.34
C THR A 467 -12.57 10.21 -0.93
N ILE A 468 -13.40 11.16 -1.37
CA ILE A 468 -13.23 11.89 -2.63
C ILE A 468 -12.94 13.35 -2.31
N HIS A 469 -11.89 13.90 -2.90
CA HIS A 469 -11.60 15.33 -2.83
C HIS A 469 -11.10 15.88 -4.18
N HIS A 470 -11.25 17.19 -4.36
CA HIS A 470 -10.88 17.89 -5.60
C HIS A 470 -9.70 18.82 -5.33
N ALA A 471 -8.67 18.75 -6.19
CA ALA A 471 -7.51 19.63 -6.14
C ALA A 471 -7.21 20.15 -7.56
N GLY A 472 -7.72 21.36 -7.87
CA GLY A 472 -7.67 21.92 -9.21
C GLY A 472 -8.36 20.99 -10.23
N ASP A 473 -7.65 20.68 -11.31
CA ASP A 473 -8.14 19.79 -12.38
C ASP A 473 -8.00 18.29 -12.07
N THR A 474 -7.65 17.91 -10.84
CA THR A 474 -7.49 16.50 -10.41
C THR A 474 -8.53 16.14 -9.35
N VAL A 475 -9.10 14.94 -9.50
CA VAL A 475 -9.95 14.29 -8.51
C VAL A 475 -9.15 13.18 -7.86
N HIS A 476 -9.12 13.20 -6.53
CA HIS A 476 -8.39 12.26 -5.70
C HIS A 476 -9.40 11.39 -4.96
N ILE A 477 -9.22 10.06 -5.05
CA ILE A 477 -10.04 9.06 -4.36
C ILE A 477 -9.09 8.18 -3.54
N HIS A 478 -9.34 8.06 -2.24
CA HIS A 478 -8.67 7.04 -1.41
C HIS A 478 -9.63 5.86 -1.22
N ASP A 479 -9.28 4.72 -1.80
CA ASP A 479 -10.03 3.47 -1.73
C ASP A 479 -9.23 2.39 -0.98
N PRO A 480 -9.85 1.58 -0.10
CA PRO A 480 -9.13 0.55 0.66
C PRO A 480 -8.48 -0.60 -0.16
N ILE A 481 -8.93 -0.84 -1.41
CA ILE A 481 -8.49 -1.96 -2.26
C ILE A 481 -7.49 -1.48 -3.32
N HIS A 482 -7.68 -0.26 -3.82
CA HIS A 482 -6.87 0.35 -4.89
C HIS A 482 -5.86 1.38 -4.39
N GLY A 483 -5.98 1.84 -3.14
CA GLY A 483 -5.15 2.89 -2.59
C GLY A 483 -5.59 4.27 -3.07
N HIS A 484 -4.63 5.15 -3.35
CA HIS A 484 -4.90 6.50 -3.84
C HIS A 484 -4.95 6.51 -5.38
N LEU A 485 -6.10 6.93 -5.91
CA LEU A 485 -6.32 7.19 -7.33
C LEU A 485 -6.41 8.70 -7.57
N ALA A 486 -5.63 9.23 -8.52
CA ALA A 486 -5.62 10.63 -8.89
C ALA A 486 -5.87 10.78 -10.40
N VAL A 487 -7.06 11.26 -10.75
CA VAL A 487 -7.58 11.23 -12.12
C VAL A 487 -7.95 12.63 -12.56
N ARG A 488 -7.73 12.97 -13.84
CA ARG A 488 -8.19 14.26 -14.38
C ARG A 488 -9.70 14.41 -14.23
N ALA A 489 -10.13 15.57 -13.73
CA ALA A 489 -11.54 15.85 -13.46
C ALA A 489 -12.42 15.74 -14.70
N ASP A 490 -11.93 16.14 -15.88
CA ASP A 490 -12.68 16.06 -17.13
C ASP A 490 -12.95 14.62 -17.59
N LEU A 491 -12.00 13.70 -17.39
CA LEU A 491 -12.16 12.27 -17.67
C LEU A 491 -13.04 11.61 -16.61
N TYR A 492 -12.82 11.91 -15.33
CA TYR A 492 -13.62 11.39 -14.22
C TYR A 492 -15.11 11.75 -14.34
N ILE A 493 -15.42 13.01 -14.71
CA ILE A 493 -16.80 13.45 -14.92
C ILE A 493 -17.45 12.75 -16.13
N ARG A 494 -16.69 12.44 -17.20
CA ARG A 494 -17.20 11.64 -18.34
C ARG A 494 -17.51 10.20 -17.93
N ALA A 495 -16.65 9.60 -17.12
CA ALA A 495 -16.85 8.24 -16.60
C ALA A 495 -18.04 8.16 -15.65
N LEU A 496 -18.17 9.10 -14.69
CA LEU A 496 -19.30 9.14 -13.75
C LEU A 496 -20.67 9.21 -14.43
N ARG A 497 -20.76 9.82 -15.62
CA ARG A 497 -21.98 9.91 -16.43
C ARG A 497 -22.37 8.60 -17.12
N GLN A 498 -21.48 7.61 -17.19
CA GLN A 498 -21.80 6.30 -17.76
C GLN A 498 -22.62 5.46 -16.78
N PRO A 499 -23.52 4.58 -17.26
CA PRO A 499 -24.15 3.57 -16.41
C PRO A 499 -23.10 2.65 -15.75
N PRO A 500 -23.32 2.17 -14.51
CA PRO A 500 -22.39 1.25 -13.83
C PRO A 500 -22.05 0.00 -14.66
N ALA A 501 -23.04 -0.55 -15.37
CA ALA A 501 -22.85 -1.71 -16.26
C ALA A 501 -21.86 -1.39 -17.40
N ALA A 502 -21.97 -0.22 -18.03
CA ALA A 502 -21.05 0.17 -19.11
C ALA A 502 -19.61 0.37 -18.62
N LEU A 503 -19.41 0.89 -17.40
CA LEU A 503 -18.08 0.97 -16.79
C LEU A 503 -17.54 -0.41 -16.41
N ALA A 504 -18.40 -1.31 -15.92
CA ALA A 504 -18.04 -2.69 -15.64
C ALA A 504 -17.62 -3.42 -16.92
N ASP A 505 -18.35 -3.25 -18.03
CA ASP A 505 -18.00 -3.82 -19.34
C ASP A 505 -16.66 -3.28 -19.86
N LEU A 506 -16.40 -1.96 -19.75
CA LEU A 506 -15.11 -1.36 -20.12
C LEU A 506 -13.92 -1.91 -19.32
N LEU A 507 -14.12 -2.20 -18.03
CA LEU A 507 -13.09 -2.79 -17.17
C LEU A 507 -13.00 -4.32 -17.30
N ALA A 508 -14.06 -5.02 -17.70
CA ALA A 508 -14.06 -6.47 -17.91
C ALA A 508 -13.09 -6.91 -19.02
N HIS A 509 -12.83 -6.05 -20.00
CA HIS A 509 -11.79 -6.24 -21.02
C HIS A 509 -10.36 -6.18 -20.45
N ARG A 510 -10.18 -5.79 -19.18
CA ARG A 510 -8.90 -5.54 -18.51
C ARG A 510 -8.82 -6.31 -17.19
N PRO A 511 -8.83 -7.66 -17.21
CA PRO A 511 -8.91 -8.51 -16.01
C PRO A 511 -7.68 -8.43 -15.06
N TRP A 512 -6.71 -7.58 -15.38
CA TRP A 512 -5.59 -7.22 -14.52
C TRP A 512 -5.86 -6.01 -13.61
N ILE A 513 -6.99 -5.32 -13.81
CA ILE A 513 -7.52 -4.30 -12.91
C ILE A 513 -8.50 -5.03 -11.97
N PRO A 514 -8.24 -5.10 -10.66
CA PRO A 514 -9.19 -5.75 -9.75
C PRO A 514 -10.53 -5.00 -9.77
N THR A 515 -11.63 -5.71 -9.90
CA THR A 515 -12.99 -5.16 -9.79
C THR A 515 -13.84 -6.11 -8.96
N HIS A 516 -14.67 -5.59 -8.08
CA HIS A 516 -15.59 -6.37 -7.26
C HIS A 516 -17.05 -5.92 -7.47
N PRO A 517 -18.05 -6.80 -7.30
CA PRO A 517 -19.45 -6.47 -7.57
C PRO A 517 -19.98 -5.28 -6.76
N ASP A 518 -19.53 -5.13 -5.52
CA ASP A 518 -19.96 -4.08 -4.59
C ASP A 518 -19.12 -2.78 -4.71
N GLN A 519 -18.29 -2.65 -5.75
CA GLN A 519 -17.36 -1.53 -5.89
C GLN A 519 -18.12 -0.19 -6.08
N PRO A 520 -17.80 0.86 -5.31
CA PRO A 520 -18.47 2.15 -5.47
C PRO A 520 -18.33 2.71 -6.89
N HIS A 521 -19.44 3.20 -7.46
CA HIS A 521 -19.48 3.75 -8.83
C HIS A 521 -18.38 4.81 -9.08
N ALA A 522 -18.06 5.61 -8.07
CA ALA A 522 -16.96 6.58 -8.12
C ALA A 522 -15.59 5.92 -8.33
N VAL A 523 -15.28 4.81 -7.65
CA VAL A 523 -14.02 4.08 -7.80
C VAL A 523 -13.96 3.44 -9.19
N THR A 524 -15.05 2.81 -9.63
CA THR A 524 -15.16 2.23 -10.99
C THR A 524 -15.00 3.29 -12.09
N ALA A 525 -15.58 4.48 -11.90
CA ALA A 525 -15.42 5.61 -12.81
C ALA A 525 -13.98 6.16 -12.84
N ALA A 526 -13.29 6.22 -11.69
CA ALA A 526 -11.88 6.61 -11.64
C ALA A 526 -10.97 5.60 -12.34
N LEU A 527 -11.15 4.30 -12.10
CA LEU A 527 -10.40 3.24 -12.78
C LEU A 527 -10.60 3.28 -14.30
N ALA A 528 -11.84 3.44 -14.77
CA ALA A 528 -12.12 3.61 -16.21
C ALA A 528 -11.48 4.88 -16.77
N ALA A 529 -11.60 6.03 -16.10
CA ALA A 529 -10.97 7.28 -16.53
C ALA A 529 -9.44 7.26 -16.50
N GLN A 530 -8.82 6.39 -15.70
CA GLN A 530 -7.37 6.19 -15.64
C GLN A 530 -6.87 5.20 -16.69
N HIS A 531 -7.58 4.08 -16.90
CA HIS A 531 -7.11 2.96 -17.73
C HIS A 531 -7.77 2.85 -19.12
N THR A 532 -8.92 3.49 -19.33
CA THR A 532 -9.70 3.46 -20.58
C THR A 532 -10.07 4.89 -21.10
N PRO A 533 -9.20 5.92 -20.96
CA PRO A 533 -9.60 7.33 -21.18
C PRO A 533 -10.03 7.65 -22.61
N ALA A 534 -9.61 6.84 -23.60
CA ALA A 534 -9.97 6.99 -25.01
C ALA A 534 -11.33 6.36 -25.36
N GLU A 535 -11.78 5.34 -24.60
CA GLU A 535 -13.07 4.66 -24.80
C GLU A 535 -14.23 5.40 -24.11
N LEU A 536 -13.94 6.28 -23.15
CA LEU A 536 -14.95 7.14 -22.55
C LEU A 536 -15.51 8.10 -23.61
N PRO A 537 -16.83 8.06 -23.90
CA PRO A 537 -17.40 8.92 -24.92
C PRO A 537 -17.16 10.38 -24.52
N THR A 538 -16.51 11.13 -25.41
CA THR A 538 -16.58 12.59 -25.37
C THR A 538 -18.05 12.95 -25.35
N ALA A 539 -18.48 13.67 -24.31
CA ALA A 539 -19.82 14.25 -24.29
C ALA A 539 -19.97 15.07 -25.57
N ALA A 540 -20.81 14.60 -26.49
CA ALA A 540 -21.31 15.44 -27.55
C ALA A 540 -21.94 16.67 -26.87
N ALA A 541 -21.80 17.83 -27.49
CA ALA A 541 -22.60 18.98 -27.11
C ALA A 541 -24.05 18.66 -27.51
N ASP A 542 -24.77 17.95 -26.64
CA ASP A 542 -26.17 17.65 -26.83
C ASP A 542 -26.93 18.97 -26.89
N HIS A 543 -27.37 19.23 -28.11
CA HIS A 543 -28.27 20.24 -28.61
C HIS A 543 -28.64 21.42 -27.69
N GLU A 544 -28.45 22.61 -28.25
CA GLU A 544 -29.41 23.70 -28.10
C GLU A 544 -30.83 23.14 -28.31
N ALA A 545 -31.50 22.82 -27.20
CA ALA A 545 -32.94 22.64 -27.19
C ALA A 545 -33.55 24.01 -27.47
N SER A 546 -33.84 24.28 -28.75
CA SER A 546 -34.59 25.45 -29.18
C SER A 546 -35.83 25.61 -28.29
N PRO A 547 -36.09 26.81 -27.73
CA PRO A 547 -37.23 27.01 -26.86
C PRO A 547 -38.51 26.83 -27.68
N VAL A 548 -39.25 25.76 -27.40
CA VAL A 548 -40.59 25.56 -27.95
C VAL A 548 -41.52 26.55 -27.24
N GLU A 549 -42.06 27.51 -27.98
CA GLU A 549 -43.10 28.41 -27.49
C GLU A 549 -44.34 27.61 -27.04
N PRO A 550 -44.98 27.99 -25.91
CA PRO A 550 -46.24 27.37 -25.50
C PRO A 550 -47.39 27.86 -26.38
N GLU A 551 -47.77 27.08 -27.39
CA GLU A 551 -48.91 27.41 -28.25
C GLU A 551 -50.23 27.26 -27.47
N THR A 552 -50.99 28.36 -27.42
CA THR A 552 -52.22 28.49 -26.64
C THR A 552 -53.39 27.73 -27.28
N ALA A 553 -54.00 26.77 -26.56
CA ALA A 553 -55.25 26.12 -26.99
C ALA A 553 -56.26 25.91 -25.83
N ILE A 554 -57.28 26.76 -25.82
CA ILE A 554 -58.59 26.62 -25.14
C ILE A 554 -59.58 26.36 -26.30
N PRO A 555 -60.56 25.40 -26.27
CA PRO A 555 -61.60 25.24 -25.23
C PRO A 555 -61.91 23.74 -24.92
N ASP A 556 -62.96 23.28 -24.22
CA ASP A 556 -64.25 23.84 -23.79
C ASP A 556 -64.74 23.20 -22.46
N GLN A 557 -65.64 23.86 -21.74
CA GLN A 557 -66.34 23.32 -20.56
C GLN A 557 -67.83 23.10 -20.88
N PRO A 558 -68.54 22.24 -20.14
CA PRO A 558 -69.66 22.78 -19.35
C PRO A 558 -69.88 22.16 -17.95
N THR A 559 -70.03 23.06 -16.96
CA THR A 559 -71.08 23.12 -15.90
C THR A 559 -71.63 21.80 -15.30
N SER A 560 -71.72 21.58 -13.97
CA SER A 560 -72.01 22.45 -12.80
C SER A 560 -71.58 21.74 -11.47
N ALA A 561 -71.82 22.15 -10.20
CA ALA A 561 -72.57 23.25 -9.57
C ALA A 561 -72.20 23.49 -8.06
N THR A 562 -72.64 24.65 -7.50
CA THR A 562 -73.26 24.83 -6.15
C THR A 562 -72.44 24.76 -4.82
N THR A 563 -72.07 25.96 -4.33
CA THR A 563 -71.96 26.46 -2.92
C THR A 563 -71.01 25.78 -1.90
N THR A 564 -70.43 26.47 -0.89
CA THR A 564 -70.87 27.70 -0.18
C THR A 564 -69.68 28.56 0.31
N ALA A 565 -69.91 29.87 0.56
CA ALA A 565 -68.92 30.84 1.06
C ALA A 565 -68.59 30.68 2.58
N THR A 566 -67.55 31.35 3.11
CA THR A 566 -67.67 32.67 3.81
C THR A 566 -66.27 33.31 4.04
N ASP A 567 -66.24 34.65 4.07
CA ASP A 567 -65.12 35.58 4.34
C ASP A 567 -64.42 35.39 5.71
N GLY A 568 -63.26 35.99 6.04
CA GLY A 568 -62.39 37.03 5.43
C GLY A 568 -61.16 37.22 6.36
N ASN A 569 -60.42 38.34 6.48
CA ASN A 569 -60.31 39.64 5.80
C ASN A 569 -59.00 40.36 6.29
N ILE A 570 -58.52 41.38 5.57
CA ILE A 570 -57.56 42.45 5.95
C ILE A 570 -56.02 42.15 5.99
N THR A 571 -55.29 43.07 5.35
CA THR A 571 -53.83 43.27 5.14
C THR A 571 -53.19 44.15 6.27
N PRO A 572 -52.12 44.98 6.04
CA PRO A 572 -50.69 44.66 5.87
C PRO A 572 -49.76 45.37 6.91
N GLU A 573 -48.48 44.97 7.05
CA GLU A 573 -47.39 45.93 7.39
C GLU A 573 -45.95 45.38 7.13
N ALA A 574 -45.00 46.30 6.91
CA ALA A 574 -43.55 46.09 6.72
C ALA A 574 -42.79 46.71 7.94
N PRO A 575 -41.43 46.80 8.07
CA PRO A 575 -40.34 46.73 7.06
C PRO A 575 -39.09 45.88 7.47
N GLY A 576 -37.95 46.07 6.77
CA GLY A 576 -36.69 45.31 6.91
C GLY A 576 -35.81 45.63 8.14
N PRO A 577 -34.50 45.27 8.12
CA PRO A 577 -33.56 46.06 7.29
C PRO A 577 -32.36 45.31 6.64
N ASP A 578 -31.80 46.00 5.64
CA ASP A 578 -30.39 46.11 5.20
C ASP A 578 -29.29 45.16 5.72
N LEU A 579 -28.56 44.58 4.77
CA LEU A 579 -27.17 44.11 4.92
C LEU A 579 -26.27 44.89 3.93
N PRO A 580 -25.25 45.64 4.41
CA PRO A 580 -24.26 46.27 3.54
C PRO A 580 -23.12 45.31 3.16
N ALA A 581 -22.44 45.61 2.05
CA ALA A 581 -21.43 44.76 1.45
C ALA A 581 -19.98 45.11 1.85
N GLY A 582 -19.14 44.06 1.94
CA GLY A 582 -17.69 44.12 1.69
C GLY A 582 -16.78 44.69 2.80
N PRO A 583 -15.45 44.75 2.57
CA PRO A 583 -14.76 44.42 1.31
C PRO A 583 -13.64 43.36 1.42
N ASP A 584 -13.06 43.09 0.24
CA ASP A 584 -11.93 42.21 -0.08
C ASP A 584 -10.69 42.34 0.81
N TRP A 585 -10.08 41.19 1.15
CA TRP A 585 -8.62 40.91 1.15
C TRP A 585 -8.41 39.41 0.89
#